data_AF-A0A7C4ALH2-F1
#
_entry.id   AF-A0A7C4ALH2-F1
#
_cell.length_a   1.000
_cell.length_b   1.000
_cell.length_c   1.000
_cell.angle_alpha   90.00
_cell.angle_beta   90.00
_cell.angle_gamma   90.00
#
_symmetry.space_group_name_H-M   'P 1'
#
loop_
_entity.id
_entity.type
_entity.pdbx_description
1 polymer ?
#
loop_
_entity_poly.entity_id
_entity_poly.type
_entity_poly.pdbx_seq_one_letter_code
_entity_poly.pdbx_strand_id
1 'polypeptide(L)'
;MNGEKLLDNVSKWGRIYGKWGVVGVNPEIHFCQVMLLGEFKHNLDAKGRLAIPAKFRPSFSAGAIITRGLDDCLFIFSREEWEVLVKKLISLPIAAANSRAFVRLMLSGASDVELDSQGRVLIPDYLREFASIKREA
;
A
#
# COMPACT_ATOMS: atom_id res chain seq x y z
N MET A 1 -30.73 -18.81 -34.38
CA MET A 1 -30.24 -18.21 -33.13
C MET A 1 -29.44 -19.27 -32.39
N ASN A 2 -28.16 -18.95 -32.14
CA ASN A 2 -27.32 -19.22 -30.97
C ASN A 2 -27.47 -20.58 -30.25
N GLY A 3 -26.41 -21.29 -29.89
CA GLY A 3 -25.00 -20.92 -29.82
C GLY A 3 -24.15 -22.16 -29.63
N GLU A 4 -22.99 -22.12 -30.26
CA GLU A 4 -22.00 -23.18 -30.28
C GLU A 4 -21.17 -23.23 -28.99
N LYS A 5 -20.84 -24.47 -28.62
CA LYS A 5 -19.54 -24.94 -28.10
C LYS A 5 -19.14 -24.48 -26.70
N LEU A 6 -19.59 -25.27 -25.74
CA LEU A 6 -18.78 -25.69 -24.61
C LEU A 6 -17.56 -26.49 -25.12
N LEU A 7 -16.42 -26.30 -24.46
CA LEU A 7 -15.16 -27.06 -24.55
C LEU A 7 -14.25 -26.71 -25.73
N ASP A 8 -13.29 -25.82 -25.49
CA ASP A 8 -11.89 -25.95 -25.91
C ASP A 8 -11.08 -24.73 -25.46
N ASN A 9 -10.57 -24.76 -24.24
CA ASN A 9 -9.59 -23.77 -23.75
C ASN A 9 -8.32 -24.51 -23.29
N VAL A 10 -7.72 -25.22 -24.24
CA VAL A 10 -6.35 -25.74 -24.12
C VAL A 10 -5.45 -24.78 -24.89
N SER A 11 -4.51 -24.18 -24.16
CA SER A 11 -3.50 -23.22 -24.62
C SER A 11 -2.79 -23.73 -25.88
N LYS A 12 -3.16 -23.21 -27.06
CA LYS A 12 -2.48 -23.54 -28.32
C LYS A 12 -1.24 -22.67 -28.47
N TRP A 13 -0.08 -23.32 -28.44
CA TRP A 13 1.20 -22.72 -28.81
C TRP A 13 1.26 -22.55 -30.32
N GLY A 14 1.08 -21.33 -30.82
CA GLY A 14 1.21 -20.99 -32.23
C GLY A 14 2.50 -20.22 -32.53
N ARG A 15 3.19 -20.58 -33.61
CA ARG A 15 4.40 -19.90 -34.11
C ARG A 15 3.99 -18.90 -35.19
N ILE A 16 4.22 -17.60 -34.99
CA ILE A 16 4.06 -16.60 -36.06
C ILE A 16 5.33 -15.73 -36.13
N TYR A 17 6.00 -15.73 -37.29
CA TYR A 17 7.16 -14.89 -37.69
C TYR A 17 8.42 -14.88 -36.78
N GLY A 18 8.79 -16.01 -36.18
CA GLY A 18 10.19 -16.23 -35.74
C GLY A 18 10.67 -15.47 -34.50
N LYS A 19 9.79 -14.83 -33.72
CA LYS A 19 10.11 -14.32 -32.37
C LYS A 19 9.20 -14.93 -31.33
N TRP A 20 9.76 -15.37 -30.20
CA TRP A 20 9.00 -15.77 -29.03
C TRP A 20 8.36 -14.52 -28.41
N GLY A 21 7.03 -14.48 -28.35
CA GLY A 21 6.27 -13.42 -27.69
C GLY A 21 5.04 -14.01 -27.02
N VAL A 22 4.74 -13.55 -25.81
CA VAL A 22 3.56 -13.94 -25.03
C VAL A 22 2.33 -13.32 -25.71
N VAL A 23 1.40 -14.15 -26.18
CA VAL A 23 0.06 -13.71 -26.59
C VAL A 23 -0.85 -13.87 -25.37
N GLY A 24 -1.20 -12.75 -24.73
CA GLY A 24 -2.07 -12.74 -23.56
C GLY A 24 -1.74 -11.65 -22.55
N VAL A 25 -1.70 -10.39 -22.97
CA VAL A 25 -1.84 -9.26 -22.05
C VAL A 25 -3.23 -8.70 -22.26
N ASN A 26 -4.09 -8.85 -21.25
CA ASN A 26 -5.41 -8.26 -21.22
C ASN A 26 -5.22 -6.72 -21.13
N PRO A 27 -5.67 -5.92 -22.13
CA PRO A 27 -5.36 -4.48 -22.19
C PRO A 27 -6.06 -3.64 -21.12
N GLU A 28 -6.94 -4.23 -20.30
CA GLU A 28 -7.64 -3.53 -19.21
C GLU A 28 -6.88 -3.52 -17.86
N ILE A 29 -5.75 -4.22 -17.74
CA ILE A 29 -4.93 -4.18 -16.51
C ILE A 29 -3.72 -3.27 -16.73
N HIS A 30 -3.98 -1.97 -16.77
CA HIS A 30 -2.98 -0.93 -16.53
C HIS A 30 -2.99 -0.53 -15.04
N PHE A 31 -2.85 -1.50 -14.15
CA PHE A 31 -2.46 -1.24 -12.77
C PHE A 31 -1.12 -1.92 -12.54
N CYS A 32 -0.04 -1.15 -12.67
CA CYS A 32 1.20 -1.49 -12.01
C CYS A 32 0.98 -1.27 -10.51
N GLN A 33 0.22 -2.16 -9.85
CA GLN A 33 0.19 -2.23 -8.40
C GLN A 33 1.59 -2.67 -7.97
N VAL A 34 2.44 -1.70 -7.63
CA VAL A 34 3.77 -1.98 -7.12
C VAL A 34 3.61 -2.61 -5.74
N MET A 35 3.94 -3.90 -5.62
CA MET A 35 3.93 -4.59 -4.34
C MET A 35 5.04 -4.03 -3.42
N LEU A 36 4.68 -3.63 -2.20
CA LEU A 36 5.62 -3.17 -1.17
C LEU A 36 6.24 -4.37 -0.44
N LEU A 37 7.21 -5.04 -1.08
CA LEU A 37 7.85 -6.25 -0.55
C LEU A 37 9.31 -6.02 -0.14
N GLY A 38 9.69 -6.63 0.98
CA GLY A 38 11.05 -6.69 1.52
C GLY A 38 11.18 -6.06 2.91
N GLU A 39 12.34 -6.27 3.53
CA GLU A 39 12.74 -5.67 4.80
C GLU A 39 13.80 -4.59 4.55
N PHE A 40 13.66 -3.44 5.21
CA PHE A 40 14.57 -2.31 5.06
C PHE A 40 14.91 -1.75 6.44
N LYS A 41 16.20 -1.57 6.72
CA LYS A 41 16.68 -0.95 7.95
C LYS A 41 17.06 0.49 7.66
N HIS A 42 16.40 1.43 8.33
CA HIS A 42 16.63 2.86 8.18
C HIS A 42 16.49 3.54 9.54
N ASN A 43 17.37 4.50 9.79
CA ASN A 43 17.28 5.36 10.96
C ASN A 43 16.50 6.62 10.59
N LEU A 44 15.85 7.23 11.59
CA LEU A 44 15.25 8.54 11.39
C LEU A 44 16.32 9.62 11.38
N ASP A 45 16.12 10.62 10.54
CA ASP A 45 16.99 11.79 10.59
C ASP A 45 16.71 12.68 11.80
N ALA A 46 17.52 13.73 11.97
CA ALA A 46 17.39 14.66 13.08
C ALA A 46 16.00 15.32 13.15
N LYS A 47 15.21 15.40 12.08
CA LYS A 47 13.86 15.98 12.09
C LYS A 47 12.77 14.92 12.24
N GLY A 48 13.11 13.64 12.41
CA GLY A 48 12.14 12.56 12.50
C GLY A 48 11.64 12.08 11.13
N ARG A 49 12.39 12.32 10.05
CA ARG A 49 12.01 11.85 8.71
C ARG A 49 12.60 10.48 8.41
N LEU A 50 11.80 9.63 7.77
CA LEU A 50 12.17 8.29 7.33
C LEU A 50 12.39 8.28 5.81
N ALA A 51 13.50 7.70 5.36
CA ALA A 51 13.74 7.52 3.93
C ALA A 51 12.91 6.38 3.34
N ILE A 52 12.15 6.65 2.29
CA ILE A 52 11.42 5.63 1.54
C ILE A 52 12.35 5.05 0.46
N PRO A 53 12.53 3.72 0.40
CA PRO A 53 13.29 3.06 -0.65
C PRO A 53 12.86 3.51 -2.04
N ALA A 54 13.83 3.78 -2.93
CA ALA A 54 13.57 4.41 -4.23
C ALA A 54 12.50 3.69 -5.07
N LYS A 55 12.47 2.35 -5.01
CA LYS A 55 11.49 1.51 -5.72
C LYS A 55 10.03 1.71 -5.27
N PHE A 56 9.79 2.24 -4.08
CA PHE A 56 8.45 2.45 -3.52
C PHE A 56 7.95 3.88 -3.67
N ARG A 57 8.85 4.84 -3.95
CA ARG A 57 8.49 6.27 -4.06
C ARG A 57 7.37 6.54 -5.07
N PRO A 58 7.30 5.88 -6.25
CA PRO A 58 6.20 6.10 -7.18
C PRO A 58 4.81 5.84 -6.58
N SER A 59 4.69 4.87 -5.68
CA SER A 59 3.44 4.49 -5.00
C SER A 59 2.90 5.57 -4.06
N PHE A 60 3.73 6.55 -3.69
CA PHE A 60 3.38 7.64 -2.78
C PHE A 60 3.44 9.01 -3.45
N SER A 61 3.45 9.05 -4.79
CA SER A 61 3.52 10.30 -5.57
C SER A 61 2.35 11.23 -5.33
N ALA A 62 1.16 10.70 -5.03
CA ALA A 62 -0.03 11.44 -4.65
C ALA A 62 -0.15 11.71 -3.13
N GLY A 63 0.93 11.48 -2.38
CA GLY A 63 0.95 11.51 -0.92
C GLY A 63 0.77 10.14 -0.28
N ALA A 64 0.90 10.11 1.04
CA ALA A 64 0.78 8.92 1.86
C ALA A 64 0.01 9.21 3.15
N ILE A 65 -0.53 8.16 3.76
CA ILE A 65 -1.13 8.21 5.09
C ILE A 65 -0.28 7.35 6.02
N ILE A 66 0.20 7.91 7.13
CA ILE A 66 0.83 7.14 8.21
C ILE A 66 -0.18 7.03 9.35
N THR A 67 -0.32 5.84 9.93
CA THR A 67 -1.14 5.61 11.11
C THR A 67 -0.52 4.59 12.05
N ARG A 68 -1.12 4.44 13.24
CA ARG A 68 -0.82 3.39 14.20
C ARG A 68 -1.12 2.02 13.59
N GLY A 69 -0.17 1.10 13.69
CA GLY A 69 -0.32 -0.29 13.32
C GLY A 69 -0.63 -1.17 14.53
N LEU A 70 -0.55 -2.48 14.30
CA LEU A 70 -0.60 -3.48 15.36
C LEU A 70 0.77 -3.59 16.05
N ASP A 71 0.82 -4.08 17.29
CA ASP A 71 2.07 -4.38 17.99
C ASP A 71 3.04 -3.18 18.07
N ASP A 72 2.51 -1.99 18.39
CA ASP A 72 3.25 -0.72 18.52
C ASP A 72 4.11 -0.38 17.30
N CYS A 73 3.66 -0.74 16.09
CA CYS A 73 4.29 -0.31 14.84
C CYS A 73 3.52 0.80 14.13
N LEU A 74 4.06 1.32 13.03
CA LEU A 74 3.36 2.27 12.16
C LEU A 74 3.07 1.61 10.82
N PHE A 75 1.89 1.89 10.27
CA PHE A 75 1.54 1.56 8.90
C PHE A 75 1.64 2.80 8.03
N ILE A 76 2.02 2.58 6.76
CA ILE A 76 2.00 3.59 5.73
C ILE A 76 1.18 3.06 4.54
N PHE A 77 0.28 3.90 4.03
CA PHE A 77 -0.57 3.60 2.88
C PHE A 77 -0.40 4.68 1.82
N SER A 78 -0.55 4.32 0.54
CA SER A 78 -0.88 5.33 -0.47
C SER A 78 -2.27 5.89 -0.17
N ARG A 79 -2.57 7.10 -0.66
CA ARG A 79 -3.90 7.69 -0.48
C ARG A 79 -5.02 6.80 -1.03
N GLU A 80 -4.80 6.19 -2.19
CA GLU A 80 -5.75 5.27 -2.83
C GLU A 80 -6.04 4.04 -1.95
N GLU A 81 -5.00 3.35 -1.46
CA GLU A 81 -5.18 2.17 -0.61
C GLU A 81 -5.79 2.53 0.74
N TRP A 82 -5.48 3.72 1.27
CA TRP A 82 -6.11 4.22 2.49
C TRP A 82 -7.62 4.39 2.31
N GLU A 83 -8.07 4.98 1.21
CA GLU A 83 -9.51 5.14 0.93
C GLU A 83 -10.22 3.78 0.84
N VAL A 84 -9.59 2.79 0.22
CA VAL A 84 -10.09 1.41 0.17
C VAL A 84 -10.17 0.81 1.58
N LEU A 85 -9.16 1.01 2.42
CA LEU A 85 -9.15 0.55 3.80
C LEU A 85 -10.25 1.23 4.64
N VAL A 86 -10.38 2.55 4.55
CA VAL A 86 -11.40 3.32 5.28
C VAL A 86 -12.80 2.81 4.95
N LYS A 87 -13.11 2.54 3.68
CA LYS A 87 -14.40 1.95 3.27
C LYS A 87 -14.68 0.61 3.96
N LYS A 88 -13.66 -0.22 4.17
CA LYS A 88 -13.77 -1.49 4.91
C LYS A 88 -13.89 -1.27 6.42
N LEU A 89 -13.23 -0.26 6.97
CA LEU A 89 -13.29 0.06 8.40
C LEU A 89 -14.67 0.58 8.81
N ILE A 90 -15.26 1.48 8.02
CA ILE A 90 -16.58 2.06 8.32
C ILE A 90 -17.74 1.09 8.13
N SER A 91 -17.53 -0.01 7.38
CA SER A 91 -18.54 -1.07 7.22
C SER A 91 -18.55 -2.07 8.37
N LEU A 92 -17.62 -1.97 9.33
CA LEU A 92 -17.58 -2.84 10.49
C LEU A 92 -18.78 -2.60 11.44
N PRO A 93 -19.28 -3.65 12.13
CA PRO A 93 -20.43 -3.51 13.02
C PRO A 93 -20.18 -2.52 14.18
N ILE A 94 -21.03 -1.49 14.29
CA ILE A 94 -20.93 -0.45 15.34
C ILE A 94 -21.17 -1.04 16.75
N ALA A 95 -22.03 -2.06 16.87
CA ALA A 95 -22.32 -2.68 18.16
C ALA A 95 -21.13 -3.46 18.74
N ALA A 96 -20.21 -3.94 17.89
CA ALA A 96 -19.05 -4.72 18.33
C ALA A 96 -17.98 -3.81 18.94
N ALA A 97 -17.65 -4.05 20.22
CA ALA A 97 -16.66 -3.26 20.95
C ALA A 97 -15.28 -3.31 20.29
N ASN A 98 -14.85 -4.48 19.83
CA ASN A 98 -13.55 -4.68 19.17
C ASN A 98 -13.47 -3.94 17.83
N SER A 99 -14.55 -3.95 17.04
CA SER A 99 -14.62 -3.20 15.78
C SER A 99 -14.45 -1.70 16.03
N ARG A 100 -15.18 -1.13 17.00
CA ARG A 100 -15.03 0.28 17.36
C ARG A 100 -13.63 0.61 17.89
N ALA A 101 -13.03 -0.27 18.69
CA ALA A 101 -11.68 -0.09 19.20
C ALA A 101 -10.66 -0.05 18.06
N PHE A 102 -10.76 -0.98 17.11
CA PHE A 102 -9.87 -1.05 15.95
C PHE A 102 -10.02 0.16 15.02
N VAL A 103 -11.27 0.56 14.69
CA VAL A 103 -11.52 1.76 13.88
C VAL A 103 -10.94 3.01 14.55
N ARG A 104 -11.13 3.18 15.87
CA ARG A 104 -10.53 4.31 16.59
C ARG A 104 -9.01 4.24 16.57
N LEU A 105 -8.40 3.07 16.79
CA LEU A 105 -6.95 2.92 16.75
C LEU A 105 -6.39 3.41 15.40
N MET A 106 -6.95 2.91 14.31
CA MET A 106 -6.50 3.19 12.94
C MET A 106 -6.81 4.62 12.48
N LEU A 107 -8.02 5.13 12.72
CA LEU A 107 -8.42 6.43 12.16
C LEU A 107 -7.96 7.61 13.01
N SER A 108 -7.97 7.49 14.35
CA SER A 108 -7.51 8.60 15.20
C SER A 108 -6.01 8.84 15.14
N GLY A 109 -5.24 7.81 14.79
CA GLY A 109 -3.80 7.90 14.62
C GLY A 109 -3.35 8.37 13.24
N ALA A 110 -4.26 8.45 12.25
CA ALA A 110 -3.88 8.69 10.87
C ALA A 110 -3.50 10.16 10.61
N SER A 111 -2.43 10.36 9.82
CA SER A 111 -2.01 11.66 9.32
C SER A 111 -1.65 11.57 7.86
N ASP A 112 -2.12 12.55 7.08
CA ASP A 112 -1.60 12.82 5.75
C ASP A 112 -0.13 13.27 5.84
N VAL A 113 0.71 12.74 4.94
CA VAL A 113 2.11 13.11 4.79
C VAL A 113 2.49 13.11 3.30
N GLU A 114 3.52 13.88 2.98
CA GLU A 114 4.09 13.93 1.64
C GLU A 114 5.57 13.53 1.66
N LEU A 115 6.06 13.05 0.51
CA LEU A 115 7.49 12.80 0.34
C LEU A 115 8.18 14.12 0.01
N ASP A 116 9.28 14.41 0.69
CA ASP A 116 10.15 15.51 0.32
C ASP A 116 10.92 15.23 -0.99
N SER A 117 11.67 16.22 -1.48
CA SER A 117 12.48 16.08 -2.71
C SER A 117 13.54 14.98 -2.65
N GLN A 118 13.88 14.47 -1.45
CA GLN A 118 14.81 13.36 -1.25
C GLN A 118 14.09 12.00 -1.10
N GLY A 119 12.76 11.99 -1.16
CA GLY A 119 11.94 10.80 -0.98
C GLY A 119 11.83 10.36 0.48
N ARG A 120 11.85 11.30 1.43
CA ARG A 120 11.62 11.02 2.85
C ARG A 120 10.25 11.50 3.30
N VAL A 121 9.68 10.85 4.30
CA VAL A 121 8.43 11.24 4.94
C VAL A 121 8.68 11.70 6.37
N LEU A 122 8.04 12.78 6.80
CA LEU A 122 8.06 13.20 8.21
C LEU A 122 7.13 12.30 9.02
N ILE A 123 7.64 11.66 10.07
CA ILE A 123 6.79 10.91 11.01
C ILE A 123 6.37 11.86 12.14
N PRO A 124 5.06 12.14 12.30
CA PRO A 124 4.55 12.96 13.40
C PRO A 124 5.00 12.48 14.78
N ASP A 125 5.25 13.40 15.69
CA ASP A 125 5.80 13.13 17.03
C ASP A 125 4.98 12.10 17.81
N TYR A 126 3.65 12.23 17.79
CA TYR A 126 2.75 11.32 18.49
C TYR A 126 2.76 9.88 17.92
N LEU A 127 3.14 9.71 16.65
CA LEU A 127 3.32 8.39 16.04
C LEU A 127 4.69 7.80 16.38
N ARG A 128 5.72 8.63 16.48
CA ARG A 128 7.04 8.21 16.97
C ARG A 128 6.97 7.76 18.41
N GLU A 129 6.24 8.49 19.26
CA GLU A 129 5.98 8.13 20.64
C GLU A 129 5.21 6.81 20.74
N PHE A 130 4.13 6.66 19.98
CA PHE A 130 3.36 5.40 19.92
C PHE A 130 4.25 4.20 19.57
N ALA A 131 5.06 4.33 18.52
CA ALA A 131 5.91 3.25 18.05
C ALA A 131 7.26 3.13 18.79
N SER A 132 7.42 3.85 19.91
CA SER A 132 8.66 3.87 20.71
C SER A 132 9.93 4.14 19.89
N ILE A 133 9.82 4.92 18.80
CA ILE A 133 10.95 5.21 17.92
C ILE A 133 11.84 6.23 18.59
N LYS A 134 12.96 5.76 19.14
CA LYS A 134 13.97 6.63 19.73
C LYS A 134 14.74 7.35 18.64
N ARG A 135 15.05 8.61 18.91
CA ARG A 135 16.06 9.35 18.14
C ARG A 135 17.40 8.68 18.48
N GLU A 136 18.07 8.08 17.50
CA GLU A 136 19.49 7.77 17.70
C GLU A 136 20.20 9.10 17.95
N ALA A 137 20.95 9.14 19.05
CA ALA A 137 21.71 10.29 19.49
C ALA A 137 23.01 10.41 18.70
#